data_AF-A0A9Q3PRJ6-F1
#
_entry.id   AF-A0A9Q3PRJ6-F1
#
_cell.length_a   1.000
_cell.length_b   1.000
_cell.length_c   1.000
_cell.angle_alpha   90.00
_cell.angle_beta   90.00
_cell.angle_gamma   90.00
#
_symmetry.space_group_name_H-M   'P 1'
#
loop_
_entity.id
_entity.type
_entity.pdbx_description
1 polymer ?
#
loop_
_entity_poly.entity_id
_entity_poly.type
_entity_poly.pdbx_seq_one_letter_code
_entity_poly.pdbx_strand_id
1 'polypeptide(L)'
;MGQALLKAVPKLKECPHFSGEGKYDHMEFIRGIDIIKEDFELPEILVTARFNTLFIRPAHRWYIKLRQAHGHQSRTWWKTKIINKWANDAWIFKV
;
A
#
# COMPACT_ATOMS: atom_id res chain seq x y z
N MET A 1 18.84 -20.32 1.40
CA MET A 1 17.74 -20.28 0.39
C MET A 1 17.18 -18.85 0.16
N GLY A 2 17.97 -17.77 0.31
CA GLY A 2 17.42 -16.39 0.36
C GLY A 2 17.42 -15.57 -0.94
N GLN A 3 18.09 -16.02 -2.01
CA GLN A 3 18.25 -15.21 -3.24
C GLN A 3 17.19 -15.48 -4.32
N ALA A 4 16.46 -16.60 -4.25
CA ALA A 4 15.49 -16.98 -5.27
C ALA A 4 14.16 -16.24 -5.13
N LEU A 5 13.70 -15.99 -3.89
CA LEU A 5 12.42 -15.32 -3.62
C LEU A 5 12.41 -13.86 -4.10
N LEU A 6 13.53 -13.15 -3.99
CA LEU A 6 13.66 -11.75 -4.44
C LEU A 6 13.45 -11.59 -5.96
N LYS A 7 13.81 -12.60 -6.77
CA LYS A 7 13.59 -12.60 -8.23
C LYS A 7 12.14 -12.91 -8.60
N ALA A 8 11.39 -13.57 -7.71
CA ALA A 8 10.00 -13.92 -7.91
C ALA A 8 9.04 -12.81 -7.47
N VAL A 9 9.51 -11.83 -6.69
CA VAL A 9 8.68 -10.71 -6.25
C VAL A 9 8.10 -9.99 -7.47
N PRO A 10 6.78 -9.75 -7.52
CA PRO A 10 6.13 -9.02 -8.59
C PRO A 10 6.88 -7.71 -8.84
N LYS A 11 7.14 -7.45 -10.12
CA LYS A 11 7.66 -6.16 -10.54
C LYS A 11 6.65 -5.10 -10.11
N LEU A 12 7.12 -3.89 -9.79
CA LEU A 12 6.24 -2.82 -9.30
C LEU A 12 5.05 -2.55 -10.23
N LYS A 13 5.22 -2.77 -11.54
CA LYS A 13 4.17 -2.68 -12.56
C LYS A 13 3.05 -3.72 -12.45
N GLU A 14 3.31 -4.85 -11.80
CA GLU A 14 2.37 -5.97 -11.57
C GLU A 14 1.63 -5.81 -10.23
N CYS A 15 2.09 -4.89 -9.37
CA CYS A 15 1.43 -4.58 -8.12
C CYS A 15 0.21 -3.66 -8.32
N PRO A 16 -0.80 -3.73 -7.43
CA PRO A 16 -1.94 -2.84 -7.50
C PRO A 16 -1.51 -1.38 -7.28
N HIS A 17 -2.00 -0.47 -8.13
CA HIS A 17 -1.81 0.97 -7.95
C HIS A 17 -3.05 1.58 -7.30
N PHE A 18 -2.85 2.55 -6.41
CA PHE A 18 -3.93 3.22 -5.70
C PHE A 18 -3.89 4.73 -5.94
N SER A 19 -4.91 5.25 -6.63
CA SER A 19 -5.06 6.67 -6.94
C SER A 19 -5.70 7.47 -5.80
N GLY A 20 -6.50 6.81 -4.97
CA GLY A 20 -7.40 7.49 -4.03
C GLY A 20 -8.53 8.26 -4.72
N GLU A 21 -8.82 7.95 -6.00
CA GLU A 21 -9.90 8.53 -6.81
C GLU A 21 -10.77 7.40 -7.39
N GLY A 22 -12.09 7.62 -7.49
CA GLY A 22 -13.03 6.69 -8.14
C GLY A 22 -13.53 5.54 -7.26
N LYS A 23 -14.12 4.52 -7.91
CA LYS A 23 -14.73 3.34 -7.29
C LYS A 23 -13.69 2.34 -6.72
N TYR A 24 -12.67 2.81 -6.01
CA TYR A 24 -11.55 1.96 -5.59
C TYR A 24 -11.71 1.43 -4.16
N ASP A 25 -11.63 0.11 -3.99
CA ASP A 25 -11.61 -0.53 -2.69
C ASP A 25 -10.19 -0.41 -2.07
N HIS A 26 -10.02 0.55 -1.15
CA HIS A 26 -8.79 0.70 -0.38
C HIS A 26 -8.45 -0.56 0.43
N MET A 27 -9.45 -1.40 0.77
CA MET A 27 -9.23 -2.69 1.41
C MET A 27 -8.64 -3.71 0.44
N GLU A 28 -9.02 -3.70 -0.83
CA GLU A 28 -8.41 -4.55 -1.85
C GLU A 28 -6.94 -4.18 -2.06
N PHE A 29 -6.62 -2.88 -2.08
CA PHE A 29 -5.23 -2.42 -2.10
C PHE A 29 -4.45 -2.90 -0.88
N ILE A 30 -5.00 -2.77 0.33
CA ILE A 30 -4.34 -3.25 1.56
C ILE A 30 -4.11 -4.76 1.51
N ARG A 31 -5.15 -5.54 1.17
CA ARG A 31 -5.10 -7.00 1.03
C ARG A 31 -4.06 -7.43 0.00
N GLY A 32 -4.05 -6.82 -1.18
CA GLY A 32 -3.10 -7.15 -2.24
C GLY A 32 -1.65 -6.96 -1.80
N ILE A 33 -1.35 -5.89 -1.05
CA ILE A 33 0.01 -5.69 -0.53
C ILE A 33 0.32 -6.62 0.64
N ASP A 34 -0.65 -7.03 1.45
CA ASP A 34 -0.43 -8.03 2.50
C ASP A 34 -0.11 -9.41 1.90
N ILE A 35 -0.84 -9.83 0.86
CA ILE A 35 -0.56 -11.07 0.11
C ILE A 35 0.87 -11.06 -0.45
N ILE A 36 1.27 -9.98 -1.13
CA ILE A 36 2.65 -9.85 -1.67
C ILE A 36 3.69 -9.86 -0.56
N LYS A 37 3.39 -9.30 0.62
CA LYS A 37 4.31 -9.37 1.75
C LYS A 37 4.46 -10.81 2.26
N GLU A 38 3.36 -11.55 2.35
CA GLU A 38 3.31 -12.93 2.85
C GLU A 38 3.96 -13.91 1.87
N ASP A 39 3.54 -13.91 0.61
CA ASP A 39 4.03 -14.82 -0.44
C ASP A 39 5.53 -14.71 -0.69
N PHE A 40 6.10 -13.52 -0.48
CA PHE A 40 7.51 -13.23 -0.75
C PHE A 40 8.33 -12.93 0.51
N GLU A 41 7.75 -13.14 1.69
CA GLU A 41 8.37 -12.87 3.00
C GLU A 41 9.08 -11.50 3.07
N LEU A 42 8.44 -10.47 2.49
CA LEU A 42 9.10 -9.19 2.31
C LEU A 42 9.31 -8.48 3.64
N PRO A 43 10.52 -7.95 3.89
CA PRO A 43 10.76 -7.01 4.98
C PRO A 43 9.79 -5.82 4.90
N GLU A 44 9.27 -5.41 6.05
CA GLU A 44 8.32 -4.32 6.15
C GLU A 44 8.84 -2.99 5.55
N ILE A 45 10.15 -2.75 5.66
CA ILE A 45 10.80 -1.59 5.05
C ILE A 45 10.71 -1.60 3.52
N LEU A 46 10.79 -2.77 2.88
CA LEU A 46 10.63 -2.87 1.43
C LEU A 46 9.18 -2.61 1.03
N VAL A 47 8.22 -3.15 1.79
CA VAL A 47 6.79 -2.92 1.55
C VAL A 47 6.45 -1.43 1.64
N THR A 48 6.92 -0.74 2.69
CA THR A 48 6.67 0.69 2.86
C THR A 48 7.44 1.58 1.89
N ALA A 49 8.59 1.14 1.38
CA ALA A 49 9.32 1.82 0.30
C ALA A 49 8.56 1.76 -1.03
N ARG A 50 7.90 0.63 -1.32
CA ARG A 50 7.09 0.46 -2.54
C ARG A 50 5.88 1.40 -2.60
N PHE A 51 5.40 1.90 -1.47
CA PHE A 51 4.29 2.88 -1.43
C PHE A 51 4.53 4.12 -2.29
N ASN A 52 5.77 4.58 -2.42
CA ASN A 52 6.08 5.71 -3.30
C ASN A 52 5.72 5.44 -4.77
N THR A 53 5.73 4.19 -5.21
CA THR A 53 5.38 3.79 -6.59
C THR A 53 3.93 3.30 -6.69
N LEU A 54 3.43 2.66 -5.64
CA LEU A 54 2.08 2.09 -5.61
C LEU A 54 1.00 3.16 -5.44
N PHE A 55 1.28 4.23 -4.69
CA PHE A 55 0.39 5.38 -4.63
C PHE A 55 0.58 6.26 -5.87
N ILE A 56 -0.52 6.59 -6.52
CA ILE A 56 -0.54 7.50 -7.68
C ILE A 56 -1.51 8.66 -7.42
N ARG A 57 -1.42 9.73 -8.22
CA ARG A 57 -2.39 10.84 -8.23
C ARG A 57 -2.60 11.44 -6.80
N PRO A 58 -3.80 11.79 -6.28
CA PRO A 58 -3.87 12.45 -4.97
C PRO A 58 -3.43 11.54 -3.81
N ALA A 59 -3.51 10.22 -3.93
CA ALA A 59 -2.96 9.31 -2.92
C ALA A 59 -1.44 9.42 -2.80
N HIS A 60 -0.73 9.62 -3.92
CA HIS A 60 0.73 9.85 -3.90
C HIS A 60 1.08 11.12 -3.12
N ARG A 61 0.38 12.22 -3.41
CA ARG A 61 0.56 13.50 -2.69
C ARG A 61 0.29 13.37 -1.20
N TRP A 62 -0.74 12.61 -0.82
CA TRP A 62 -1.04 12.33 0.58
C TRP A 62 0.06 11.51 1.25
N TYR A 63 0.56 10.47 0.57
CA TYR A 63 1.64 9.61 1.07
C TYR A 63 2.91 10.41 1.34
N ILE A 64 3.35 11.25 0.39
CA ILE A 64 4.56 12.06 0.54
C ILE A 64 4.44 12.99 1.76
N LYS A 65 3.29 13.67 1.93
CA LYS A 65 3.06 14.54 3.09
C LYS A 65 3.14 13.79 4.41
N LEU A 66 2.50 12.62 4.52
CA LEU A 66 2.57 11.80 5.74
C LEU A 66 3.99 11.29 5.99
N ARG A 67 4.71 10.87 4.94
CA ARG A 67 6.07 10.36 5.04
C ARG A 67 7.05 11.44 5.51
N GLN A 68 6.90 12.67 5.02
CA GLN A 68 7.68 13.83 5.46
C GLN A 68 7.39 14.20 6.92
N ALA A 69 6.13 14.16 7.33
CA ALA A 69 5.72 14.55 8.69
C ALA A 69 6.05 13.51 9.77
N HIS A 70 6.00 12.21 9.44
CA HIS A 70 6.10 11.13 10.43
C HIS A 70 7.27 10.18 10.20
N GLY A 71 8.06 10.34 9.13
CA GLY A 71 9.22 9.50 8.85
C GLY A 71 8.88 8.04 8.56
N HIS A 72 9.80 7.13 8.91
CA HIS A 72 9.58 5.69 8.77
C HIS A 72 8.57 5.22 9.83
N GLN A 73 7.49 4.61 9.37
CA GLN A 73 6.39 4.13 10.23
C GLN A 73 6.06 2.69 9.89
N SER A 74 5.48 1.99 10.87
CA SER A 74 5.15 0.57 10.75
C SER A 74 4.02 0.30 9.75
N ARG A 75 3.91 -0.94 9.28
CA ARG A 75 2.83 -1.38 8.38
C ARG A 75 1.45 -1.15 9.01
N THR A 76 1.30 -1.47 10.30
CA THR A 76 0.05 -1.27 11.04
C THR A 76 -0.36 0.19 11.05
N TRP A 77 0.59 1.10 11.30
CA TRP A 77 0.34 2.53 11.25
C TRP A 77 -0.16 2.97 9.87
N TRP A 78 0.48 2.49 8.81
CA TRP A 78 0.06 2.79 7.43
C TRP A 78 -1.34 2.26 7.13
N LYS A 79 -1.67 1.02 7.54
CA LYS A 79 -3.03 0.47 7.39
C LYS A 79 -4.06 1.38 8.05
N THR A 80 -3.83 1.77 9.30
CA THR A 80 -4.73 2.67 10.04
C THR A 80 -4.88 4.03 9.33
N LYS A 81 -3.79 4.60 8.80
CA LYS A 81 -3.86 5.88 8.07
C LYS A 81 -4.60 5.76 6.74
N ILE A 82 -4.39 4.68 5.99
CA ILE A 82 -5.10 4.41 4.74
C ILE A 82 -6.60 4.26 5.04
N ILE A 83 -6.96 3.40 5.99
CA ILE A 83 -8.35 3.21 6.40
C ILE A 83 -8.94 4.56 6.84
N ASN A 84 -8.35 5.26 7.80
CA ASN A 84 -8.92 6.53 8.28
C ASN A 84 -9.05 7.62 7.20
N LYS A 85 -8.16 7.63 6.19
CA LYS A 85 -8.19 8.64 5.12
C LYS A 85 -9.27 8.34 4.07
N TRP A 86 -9.53 7.06 3.77
CA TRP A 86 -10.40 6.63 2.68
C TRP A 86 -11.64 5.84 3.12
N ALA A 87 -11.86 5.68 4.43
CA ALA A 87 -13.03 5.00 5.00
C ALA A 87 -14.33 5.83 5.03
N ASN A 88 -14.42 7.00 4.37
CA ASN A 88 -15.66 7.77 4.18
C ASN A 88 -15.58 8.59 2.87
N ASP A 89 -16.60 8.81 2.02
CA ASP A 89 -18.07 8.87 2.20
C ASP A 89 -18.89 8.19 1.04
N ALA A 90 -18.28 7.40 0.15
CA ALA A 90 -19.01 6.85 -1.02
C ALA A 90 -18.76 5.35 -1.33
N TRP A 91 -17.91 4.66 -0.56
CA TRP A 91 -17.30 3.39 -1.00
C TRP A 91 -17.10 2.33 0.08
N ILE A 92 -17.72 2.45 1.25
CA ILE A 92 -17.86 1.28 2.12
C ILE A 92 -18.83 0.34 1.40
N PHE A 93 -18.38 -0.86 1.04
CA PHE A 93 -19.26 -1.93 0.55
C PHE A 93 -20.32 -2.14 1.64
N LYS A 94 -21.53 -1.61 1.43
CA LYS A 94 -22.68 -1.99 2.25
C LYS A 94 -22.95 -3.46 1.90
N VAL A 95 -22.55 -4.35 2.81
CA VAL A 95 -23.04 -5.73 2.84
C VAL A 95 -24.55 -5.69 3.11
#